data_AF-A0A7C1GHD0-F1
#
_entry.id   AF-A0A7C1GHD0-F1
#
_cell.length_a   1.000
_cell.length_b   1.000
_cell.length_c   1.000
_cell.angle_alpha   90.00
_cell.angle_beta   90.00
_cell.angle_gamma   90.00
#
_symmetry.space_group_name_H-M   'P 1'
#
loop_
_entity.id
_entity.type
_entity.pdbx_description
1 polymer ?
#
loop_
_entity_poly.entity_id
_entity_poly.type
_entity_poly.pdbx_seq_one_letter_code
_entity_poly.pdbx_strand_id
1 'polypeptide(L)'
;MAVFVWEGKLANGSIRKGEIEADSKAAAGMLLKRQRILPTKIKAKAKQITLFEQRIKTKDIVIFTRQFSTMINAGLPLVQCLEILSGQQPNPTFKKIISQIKQDVEGGST
;
A
#
# COMPACT_ATOMS: atom_id res chain seq x y z
N MET A 1 -0.29 2.34 15.86
CA MET A 1 1.06 2.42 15.27
C MET A 1 1.04 3.23 13.97
N ALA A 2 1.99 4.15 13.82
CA ALA A 2 2.18 4.96 12.63
C ALA A 2 3.61 4.80 12.12
N VAL A 3 3.79 4.86 10.80
CA VAL A 3 5.12 4.81 10.19
C VAL A 3 5.74 6.20 10.23
N PHE A 4 6.94 6.30 10.81
CA PHE A 4 7.75 7.50 10.84
C PHE A 4 8.96 7.33 9.93
N VAL A 5 9.17 8.30 9.04
CA VAL A 5 10.41 8.39 8.25
C VAL A 5 11.43 9.14 9.08
N TRP A 6 12.60 8.53 9.25
CA TRP A 6 13.68 9.09 10.03
C TRP A 6 14.97 9.19 9.23
N GLU A 7 15.75 10.21 9.56
CA GLU A 7 17.14 10.41 9.17
C GLU A 7 17.96 10.45 10.46
N GLY A 8 19.02 9.66 10.52
CA GLY A 8 19.85 9.56 11.71
C GLY A 8 21.30 9.23 11.41
N LYS A 9 22.20 9.75 12.24
CA LYS A 9 23.64 9.52 12.14
C LYS A 9 24.02 8.31 12.99
N LEU A 10 24.77 7.37 12.41
CA LEU A 10 25.36 6.23 13.12
C LEU A 10 26.65 6.65 13.83
N ALA A 11 27.11 5.80 14.76
CA ALA A 11 28.37 6.01 15.49
C ALA A 11 29.60 6.21 14.59
N ASN A 12 29.60 5.64 13.38
CA ASN A 12 30.66 5.79 12.38
C ASN A 12 30.54 7.08 11.54
N GLY A 13 29.59 7.96 11.84
CA GLY A 13 29.36 9.21 11.12
C GLY A 13 28.48 9.10 9.87
N SER A 14 28.09 7.89 9.44
CA SER A 14 27.22 7.69 8.28
C SER A 14 25.77 8.08 8.58
N ILE A 15 25.13 8.76 7.64
CA ILE A 15 23.72 9.15 7.74
C ILE A 15 22.89 8.02 7.11
N ARG A 16 22.00 7.41 7.89
CA ARG A 16 21.00 6.47 7.38
C ARG A 16 19.62 7.10 7.39
N LYS A 17 18.85 6.70 6.38
CA LYS A 17 17.42 7.00 6.28
C LYS A 17 16.66 5.69 6.38
N GLY A 18 15.55 5.71 7.07
CA GLY A 18 14.73 4.53 7.23
C GLY A 18 13.31 4.86 7.63
N GLU A 19 12.48 3.83 7.65
CA GLU A 19 11.13 3.91 8.18
C GLU A 19 11.11 3.13 9.49
N ILE A 20 10.39 3.63 10.48
CA ILE A 20 10.17 2.94 11.74
C ILE A 20 8.72 3.06 12.14
N GLU A 21 8.15 1.95 12.59
CA GLU A 21 6.79 1.93 13.11
C GLU A 21 6.82 2.21 14.61
N ALA A 22 6.05 3.21 15.04
CA ALA A 22 5.97 3.60 16.44
C ALA A 22 4.60 4.23 16.76
N ASP A 23 4.23 4.30 18.04
CA ASP A 23 2.98 4.94 18.45
C ASP A 23 3.07 6.46 18.57
N SER A 24 4.28 7.03 18.64
CA SER A 24 4.50 8.46 18.66
C SER A 24 5.90 8.85 18.16
N LYS A 25 6.11 10.13 17.85
CA LYS A 25 7.44 10.67 17.49
C LYS A 25 8.47 10.42 18.61
N ALA A 26 8.05 10.50 19.87
CA ALA A 26 8.89 10.20 21.02
C ALA A 26 9.27 8.72 21.09
N ALA A 27 8.29 7.82 20.87
CA ALA A 27 8.53 6.38 20.80
C ALA A 27 9.48 6.01 19.63
N ALA A 28 9.29 6.61 18.45
CA ALA A 28 10.20 6.44 17.31
C ALA A 28 11.64 6.88 17.65
N GLY A 29 11.80 8.02 18.32
CA GLY A 29 13.11 8.50 18.77
C GLY A 29 13.77 7.57 19.80
N MET A 30 13.00 7.00 20.73
CA MET A 30 13.52 6.04 21.70
C MET A 30 13.97 4.73 21.05
N LEU A 31 13.21 4.21 20.09
CA LEU A 31 13.58 3.01 19.34
C LEU A 31 14.87 3.22 18.53
N LEU A 32 15.03 4.38 17.88
CA LEU A 32 16.25 4.72 17.14
C LEU A 32 17.47 4.86 18.07
N LYS A 33 17.30 5.48 19.25
CA LYS A 33 18.36 5.54 20.26
C LYS A 33 18.78 4.16 20.75
N ARG A 34 17.83 3.24 20.97
CA ARG A 34 18.13 1.83 21.31
C ARG A 34 18.95 1.13 20.22
N GLN A 35 18.72 1.49 18.96
CA GLN A 35 19.48 0.98 17.81
C GLN A 35 20.82 1.72 17.58
N ARG A 36 21.29 2.55 18.52
CA ARG A 36 22.51 3.38 18.41
C ARG A 36 22.49 4.33 17.20
N ILE A 37 21.31 4.77 16.80
CA ILE A 37 21.11 5.77 15.76
C ILE A 37 20.75 7.08 16.45
N LEU A 38 21.47 8.15 16.15
CA LEU A 38 21.12 9.50 16.60
C LEU A 38 20.18 10.13 15.57
N PRO A 39 18.86 10.19 15.82
CA PRO A 39 17.93 10.77 14.86
C PRO A 39 18.16 12.27 14.72
N THR A 40 18.51 12.73 13.52
CA THR A 40 18.60 14.15 13.14
C THR A 40 17.25 14.69 12.68
N LYS A 41 16.40 13.83 12.12
CA LYS A 41 15.07 14.20 11.63
C LYS A 41 14.10 13.04 11.82
N ILE A 42 12.94 13.30 12.43
CA ILE A 42 11.84 12.35 12.53
C ILE A 42 10.60 13.05 12.02
N LYS A 43 10.03 12.54 10.93
CA LYS A 43 8.76 13.02 10.36
C LYS A 43 7.77 11.88 10.35
N ALA A 44 6.53 12.15 10.77
CA ALA A 44 5.44 11.21 10.50
C ALA A 44 5.35 11.05 8.98
N LYS A 45 5.29 9.80 8.49
CA LYS A 45 4.96 9.56 7.09
C LYS A 45 3.53 10.05 6.95
N ALA A 46 3.36 11.19 6.29
CA ALA A 46 2.02 11.67 5.97
C ALA A 46 1.34 10.53 5.22
N LYS A 47 0.17 10.07 5.71
CA LYS A 47 -0.71 9.25 4.89
C LYS A 47 -0.81 10.00 3.59
N GLN A 48 -0.34 9.39 2.50
CA GLN A 48 -0.42 9.97 1.19
C GLN A 48 -1.91 9.94 0.85
N ILE A 49 -2.64 10.96 1.30
CA ILE A 49 -4.00 11.22 0.90
C ILE A 49 -3.84 11.60 -0.56
N THR A 50 -4.02 10.61 -1.44
CA THR A 50 -4.13 10.79 -2.89
C THR A 50 -5.40 11.61 -3.11
N LEU A 51 -5.31 12.93 -2.90
CA LEU A 51 -6.40 13.89 -3.05
C LEU A 51 -6.92 13.94 -4.49
N PHE A 52 -6.13 13.43 -5.44
CA PHE A 52 -6.54 13.12 -6.81
C PHE A 52 -6.73 11.62 -6.96
N GLU A 53 -7.83 11.08 -6.42
CA GLU A 53 -8.31 9.78 -6.89
C GLU A 53 -8.63 9.91 -8.38
N GLN A 54 -7.87 9.22 -9.22
CA GLN A 54 -8.15 9.19 -10.65
C GLN A 54 -9.54 8.60 -10.85
N ARG A 55 -10.45 9.43 -11.39
CA ARG A 55 -11.83 9.03 -11.67
C ARG A 55 -11.84 7.80 -12.57
N ILE A 56 -12.58 6.78 -12.16
CA ILE A 56 -12.73 5.55 -12.93
C ILE A 56 -13.63 5.84 -14.11
N LYS A 57 -13.14 5.57 -15.33
CA LYS A 57 -13.94 5.78 -16.55
C LYS A 57 -14.89 4.60 -16.72
N THR A 58 -16.09 4.85 -17.23
CA THR A 58 -17.08 3.81 -17.54
C THR A 58 -16.50 2.73 -18.47
N LYS A 59 -15.65 3.14 -19.42
CA LYS A 59 -14.93 2.21 -20.31
C LYS A 59 -14.09 1.19 -19.56
N ASP A 60 -13.40 1.60 -18.49
CA ASP A 60 -12.54 0.72 -17.71
C ASP A 60 -13.37 -0.34 -16.96
N ILE A 61 -14.54 0.07 -16.47
CA ILE A 61 -15.52 -0.84 -15.83
C ILE A 61 -16.03 -1.87 -16.84
N VAL A 62 -16.42 -1.43 -18.04
CA VAL A 62 -16.95 -2.33 -19.08
C VAL A 62 -15.91 -3.35 -19.54
N ILE A 63 -14.64 -2.93 -19.69
CA ILE A 63 -13.55 -3.85 -20.05
C ILE A 63 -13.30 -4.84 -18.92
N PHE A 64 -13.23 -4.36 -17.68
CA PHE A 64 -13.05 -5.20 -16.50
C PHE A 64 -14.14 -6.27 -16.40
N THR A 65 -15.42 -5.90 -16.47
CA THR A 65 -16.53 -6.85 -16.32
C THR A 65 -16.58 -7.87 -17.45
N ARG A 66 -16.27 -7.49 -18.69
CA ARG A 66 -16.18 -8.42 -19.81
C ARG A 66 -15.06 -9.43 -19.62
N GLN A 67 -13.85 -8.97 -19.28
CA GLN A 67 -12.72 -9.86 -19.07
C GLN A 67 -12.94 -10.79 -17.86
N PHE A 68 -13.51 -10.25 -16.78
CA PHE A 68 -13.88 -11.02 -15.60
C PHE A 68 -14.90 -12.12 -15.93
N SER A 69 -15.96 -11.79 -16.68
CA SER A 69 -16.95 -12.77 -17.13
C SER A 69 -16.32 -13.86 -18.00
N THR A 70 -15.45 -13.51 -18.94
CA THR A 70 -14.76 -14.50 -19.79
C THR A 70 -13.92 -15.46 -18.94
N MET A 71 -13.18 -14.96 -17.95
CA MET A 71 -12.34 -15.81 -17.10
C MET A 71 -13.17 -16.71 -16.18
N ILE A 72 -14.26 -16.20 -15.61
CA ILE A 72 -15.19 -17.01 -14.83
C ILE A 72 -15.83 -18.11 -15.69
N ASN A 73 -16.28 -17.77 -16.90
CA ASN A 73 -16.86 -18.74 -17.82
C ASN A 73 -15.84 -19.80 -18.29
N ALA A 74 -14.55 -19.43 -18.31
CA ALA A 74 -13.45 -20.36 -18.59
C ALA A 74 -13.07 -21.23 -17.37
N GLY A 75 -13.73 -21.05 -16.22
CA GLY A 75 -13.52 -21.86 -15.01
C GLY A 75 -12.33 -21.45 -14.16
N LEU A 76 -11.78 -20.24 -14.36
CA LEU A 76 -10.69 -19.75 -13.51
C LEU A 76 -11.22 -19.42 -12.10
N PRO A 77 -10.45 -19.73 -11.04
CA PRO A 77 -10.77 -19.32 -9.67
C PRO A 77 -10.98 -17.81 -9.56
N LEU A 78 -12.04 -17.40 -8.84
CA LEU A 78 -12.46 -16.00 -8.70
C LEU A 78 -11.34 -15.08 -8.19
N VAL A 79 -10.59 -15.54 -7.18
CA VAL A 79 -9.43 -14.83 -6.63
C VAL A 79 -8.34 -14.62 -7.68
N GLN A 80 -8.06 -15.63 -8.50
CA GLN A 80 -7.07 -15.55 -9.58
C GLN A 80 -7.51 -14.56 -10.66
N CYS A 81 -8.79 -14.55 -11.03
CA CYS A 81 -9.35 -13.57 -11.96
C CYS A 81 -9.15 -12.13 -11.45
N LEU A 82 -9.45 -11.88 -10.17
CA LEU A 82 -9.27 -10.56 -9.55
C LEU A 82 -7.79 -10.14 -9.51
N GLU A 83 -6.89 -11.07 -9.22
CA GLU A 83 -5.44 -10.82 -9.21
C GLU A 83 -4.94 -10.39 -10.59
N ILE A 84 -5.27 -11.17 -11.63
CA ILE A 84 -4.88 -10.88 -13.02
C ILE A 84 -5.40 -9.51 -13.46
N LEU A 85 -6.69 -9.22 -13.23
CA LEU A 85 -7.31 -7.95 -13.62
C LEU A 85 -6.75 -6.76 -12.84
N SER A 86 -6.45 -6.93 -11.55
CA SER A 86 -5.81 -5.88 -10.76
C SER A 86 -4.41 -5.53 -11.30
N GLY A 87 -3.68 -6.53 -11.80
CA GLY A 87 -2.36 -6.35 -12.39
C GLY A 87 -2.40 -5.57 -13.70
N GLN A 88 -3.44 -5.76 -14.51
CA GLN A 88 -3.60 -5.14 -15.83
C GLN A 88 -4.27 -3.75 -15.78
N GLN A 89 -4.78 -3.32 -14.62
CA GLN A 89 -5.54 -2.07 -14.49
C GLN A 89 -4.61 -0.83 -14.49
N PRO A 90 -4.68 0.08 -15.50
CA PRO A 90 -3.87 1.29 -15.53
C PRO A 90 -4.27 2.33 -14.48
N ASN A 91 -5.54 2.36 -14.05
CA ASN A 91 -6.01 3.31 -13.03
C ASN A 91 -5.63 2.81 -11.62
N PRO A 92 -4.76 3.51 -10.87
CA PRO A 92 -4.32 3.11 -9.54
C PRO A 92 -5.46 3.09 -8.52
N THR A 93 -6.46 3.98 -8.66
CA THR A 93 -7.66 3.98 -7.81
C THR A 93 -8.45 2.69 -8.04
N PHE A 94 -8.68 2.32 -9.30
CA PHE A 94 -9.45 1.12 -9.62
C PHE A 94 -8.67 -0.15 -9.23
N LYS A 95 -7.36 -0.17 -9.45
CA LYS A 95 -6.47 -1.25 -8.98
C LYS A 95 -6.59 -1.48 -7.47
N LYS A 96 -6.55 -0.41 -6.69
CA LYS A 96 -6.68 -0.47 -5.23
C LYS A 96 -8.03 -1.06 -4.80
N ILE A 97 -9.11 -0.67 -5.47
CA ILE A 97 -10.46 -1.22 -5.20
C ILE A 97 -10.50 -2.71 -5.53
N ILE A 98 -9.98 -3.15 -6.67
CA ILE A 98 -9.96 -4.57 -7.04
C ILE A 98 -9.12 -5.37 -6.04
N SER A 99 -7.97 -4.85 -5.61
CA SER A 99 -7.15 -5.48 -4.57
C SER A 99 -7.87 -5.60 -3.23
N GLN A 100 -8.67 -4.60 -2.85
CA GLN A 100 -9.49 -4.67 -1.65
C GLN A 100 -10.57 -5.76 -1.78
N ILE A 101 -11.30 -5.78 -2.90
CA ILE A 101 -12.32 -6.80 -3.17
C ILE A 101 -11.69 -8.21 -3.13
N LYS A 102 -10.49 -8.37 -3.70
CA LYS A 102 -9.74 -9.64 -3.61
C LYS A 102 -9.51 -10.06 -2.17
N GLN A 103 -9.05 -9.14 -1.32
CA GLN A 103 -8.79 -9.42 0.10
C GLN A 103 -10.09 -9.78 0.84
N ASP A 104 -11.18 -9.09 0.55
CA ASP A 104 -12.49 -9.34 1.17
C ASP A 104 -12.99 -10.74 0.81
N VAL A 105 -12.86 -11.14 -0.47
CA VAL A 105 -13.21 -12.48 -0.96
C VAL A 105 -12.28 -13.56 -0.42
N GLU A 106 -10.97 -13.31 -0.37
CA GLU A 106 -9.99 -14.22 0.26
C GLU A 106 -10.29 -14.43 1.75
N GLY A 107 -10.77 -13.38 2.42
CA GLY A 107 -11.23 -13.41 3.81
C GLY A 107 -12.58 -14.10 4.02
N GLY A 108 -13.24 -14.57 2.95
CA GLY A 108 -14.53 -15.25 3.00
C GLY A 108 -15.72 -14.31 3.16
N SER A 109 -15.54 -13.00 2.97
CA SER A 109 -16.66 -12.06 2.92
C SER A 109 -17.39 -12.27 1.58
N THR A 110 -18.55 -12.93 1.64
CA THR A 110 -19.46 -13.17 0.51
C THR A 110 -20.66 -12.25 0.62
#